data_AF-A0A8D2M9J9-F1
#
_entry.id   AF-A0A8D2M9J9-F1
#
_cell.length_a   1.000
_cell.length_b   1.000
_cell.length_c   1.000
_cell.angle_alpha   90.00
_cell.angle_beta   90.00
_cell.angle_gamma   90.00
#
_symmetry.space_group_name_H-M   'P 1'
#
loop_
_entity.id
_entity.type
_entity.pdbx_description
1 polymer ?
#
loop_
_entity_poly.entity_id
_entity_poly.type
_entity_poly.pdbx_seq_one_letter_code
_entity_poly.pdbx_strand_id
1 'polypeptide(L)'
;PRQRGRGGQGARHGLHQLLLPPWPRYQLAVTRRKEEEPASTSVYNQNDPWTPTVAFADFINNETITNQDLVAWITVGFLHVPHAEDIPNTVTVGNSVGFFLRRFLPGNMEQTGQLMFNTCSELC
;
A
#
# COMPACT_ATOMS: atom_id res chain seq x y z
N PRO A 1 40.75 0.82 0.14
CA PRO A 1 41.07 1.36 -1.21
C PRO A 1 40.50 0.49 -2.35
N ARG A 2 39.30 0.86 -2.83
CA ARG A 2 38.89 0.91 -4.25
C ARG A 2 37.42 1.28 -4.28
N GLN A 3 37.18 2.58 -4.42
CA GLN A 3 35.87 3.14 -4.75
C GLN A 3 35.49 2.70 -6.17
N ARG A 4 34.23 2.30 -6.38
CA ARG A 4 33.62 2.22 -7.70
C ARG A 4 32.44 3.18 -7.70
N GLY A 5 32.59 4.28 -8.45
CA GLY A 5 31.78 5.48 -8.36
C GLY A 5 30.30 5.26 -8.65
N ARG A 6 29.45 5.89 -7.83
CA ARG A 6 28.09 6.25 -8.20
C ARG A 6 28.11 7.71 -8.61
N GLY A 7 27.92 7.96 -9.89
CA GLY A 7 27.66 9.29 -10.42
C GLY A 7 26.41 9.85 -9.77
N GLY A 8 26.58 10.93 -9.02
CA GLY A 8 25.47 11.75 -8.58
C GLY A 8 24.91 12.51 -9.77
N GLN A 9 23.60 12.41 -9.97
CA GLN A 9 22.81 13.37 -10.74
C GLN A 9 21.35 13.29 -10.26
N GLY A 10 20.87 14.36 -9.62
CA GLY A 10 19.51 14.81 -9.92
C GLY A 10 18.40 14.60 -8.89
N ALA A 11 18.64 14.38 -7.60
CA ALA A 11 17.60 14.55 -6.58
C ALA A 11 17.44 16.04 -6.20
N ARG A 12 17.12 16.90 -7.18
CA ARG A 12 16.77 18.30 -6.97
C ARG A 12 15.44 18.63 -7.62
N HIS A 13 14.36 17.96 -7.23
CA HIS A 13 13.00 18.48 -7.43
C HIS A 13 12.06 17.97 -6.34
N GLY A 14 11.56 18.89 -5.51
CA GLY A 14 10.32 18.72 -4.75
C GLY A 14 10.46 18.30 -3.28
N LEU A 15 10.79 19.25 -2.40
CA LEU A 15 10.78 19.12 -0.93
C LEU A 15 9.36 18.91 -0.30
N HIS A 16 8.39 18.40 -1.06
CA HIS A 16 7.01 18.18 -0.59
C HIS A 16 6.46 16.78 -0.89
N GLN A 17 7.25 15.87 -1.48
CA GLN A 17 6.77 14.55 -1.91
C GLN A 17 7.21 13.36 -1.03
N LEU A 18 7.83 13.51 0.15
CA LEU A 18 8.69 12.43 0.68
C LEU A 18 8.52 12.08 2.18
N LEU A 19 7.32 12.20 2.75
CA LEU A 19 7.07 11.74 4.14
C LEU A 19 6.19 10.49 4.25
N LEU A 20 5.42 10.17 3.21
CA LEU A 20 4.56 9.01 3.21
C LEU A 20 5.16 7.90 2.35
N PRO A 21 4.99 6.63 2.74
CA PRO A 21 5.18 5.52 1.82
C PRO A 21 4.43 5.80 0.50
N PRO A 22 4.86 5.26 -0.65
CA PRO A 22 4.21 5.58 -1.93
C PRO A 22 2.81 4.96 -2.11
N TRP A 23 2.50 3.85 -1.43
CA TRP A 23 1.22 3.13 -1.56
C TRP A 23 -0.04 3.85 -1.05
N PRO A 24 -0.05 4.65 0.05
CA PRO A 24 -1.23 5.35 0.54
C PRO A 24 -1.76 6.43 -0.41
N ARG A 25 -1.00 6.79 -1.45
CA ARG A 25 -1.46 7.71 -2.50
C ARG A 25 -2.55 7.10 -3.39
N TYR A 26 -2.68 5.78 -3.38
CA TYR A 26 -3.61 5.03 -4.20
C TYR A 26 -4.62 4.33 -3.30
N GLN A 27 -5.92 4.59 -3.50
CA GLN A 27 -6.98 3.79 -2.87
C GLN A 27 -6.97 2.35 -3.40
N LEU A 28 -6.72 2.22 -4.71
CA LEU A 28 -6.54 0.96 -5.42
C LEU A 28 -5.48 1.17 -6.51
N ALA A 29 -4.58 0.21 -6.67
CA ALA A 29 -3.72 0.10 -7.83
C ALA A 29 -3.77 -1.34 -8.37
N VAL A 30 -3.59 -1.50 -9.68
CA VAL A 30 -3.54 -2.81 -10.33
C VAL A 30 -2.23 -2.90 -11.12
N THR A 31 -1.47 -3.95 -10.87
CA THR A 31 -0.20 -4.22 -11.57
C THR A 31 -0.21 -5.62 -12.16
N ARG A 32 0.70 -5.87 -13.12
CA ARG A 32 1.01 -7.23 -13.55
C ARG A 32 1.76 -7.95 -12.42
N ARG A 33 1.42 -9.21 -12.15
CA ARG A 33 2.13 -10.04 -11.17
C ARG A 33 3.57 -10.30 -11.61
N LYS A 34 4.53 -10.05 -10.71
CA LYS A 34 5.96 -10.37 -10.88
C LYS A 34 6.47 -11.04 -9.61
N GLU A 35 7.36 -12.03 -9.74
CA GLU A 35 7.94 -12.70 -8.56
C GLU A 35 8.91 -11.78 -7.80
N GLU A 36 9.49 -10.79 -8.51
CA GLU A 36 10.39 -9.78 -7.95
C GLU A 36 9.65 -8.67 -7.19
N GLU A 37 8.31 -8.64 -7.25
CA GLU A 37 7.44 -7.67 -6.57
C GLU A 37 6.55 -8.36 -5.50
N PRO A 38 7.12 -9.10 -4.53
CA PRO A 38 6.33 -9.95 -3.62
C PRO A 38 5.57 -9.16 -2.54
N ALA A 39 5.95 -7.91 -2.27
CA ALA A 39 5.38 -7.07 -1.22
C ALA A 39 5.40 -5.59 -1.62
N SER A 40 4.48 -4.79 -1.08
CA SER A 40 4.38 -3.34 -1.32
C SER A 40 5.29 -2.48 -0.42
N THR A 41 5.93 -3.09 0.57
CA THR A 41 6.87 -2.45 1.51
C THR A 41 7.90 -3.47 2.02
N SER A 42 8.85 -3.00 2.83
CA SER A 42 9.80 -3.82 3.57
C SER A 42 9.88 -3.33 5.01
N VAL A 43 10.14 -4.25 5.95
CA VAL A 43 10.40 -3.93 7.37
C VAL A 43 11.56 -2.94 7.55
N TYR A 44 12.48 -2.86 6.58
CA TYR A 44 13.62 -1.94 6.63
C TYR A 44 13.28 -0.51 6.19
N ASN A 45 12.16 -0.31 5.49
CA ASN A 45 11.73 1.02 5.03
C ASN A 45 11.46 1.99 6.18
N GLN A 46 11.09 1.47 7.37
CA GLN A 46 10.84 2.30 8.55
C GLN A 46 12.10 3.04 9.04
N ASN A 47 13.27 2.40 8.89
CA ASN A 47 14.53 2.93 9.41
C ASN A 47 15.25 3.85 8.42
N ASP A 48 15.03 3.66 7.12
CA ASP A 48 15.51 4.56 6.06
C ASP A 48 14.43 4.77 4.99
N PRO A 49 13.46 5.66 5.25
CA PRO A 49 12.40 5.93 4.29
C PRO A 49 12.86 6.79 3.09
N TRP A 50 14.02 7.43 3.17
CA TRP A 50 14.57 8.24 2.07
C TRP A 50 15.20 7.37 0.98
N THR A 51 15.74 6.20 1.36
CA THR A 51 16.25 5.19 0.44
C THR A 51 15.55 3.85 0.69
N PRO A 52 14.25 3.76 0.35
CA PRO A 52 13.46 2.58 0.69
C PRO A 52 14.02 1.32 -0.01
N THR A 53 14.01 0.21 0.72
CA THR A 53 14.37 -1.11 0.18
C THR A 53 13.35 -1.59 -0.86
N VAL A 54 12.07 -1.25 -0.64
CA VAL A 54 10.97 -1.52 -1.58
C VAL A 54 10.19 -0.23 -1.80
N ALA A 55 10.09 0.24 -3.05
CA ALA A 55 9.33 1.42 -3.43
C ALA A 55 8.14 1.02 -4.32
N PHE A 56 6.93 0.98 -3.75
CA PHE A 56 5.71 0.63 -4.49
C PHE A 56 5.45 1.47 -5.76
N ALA A 57 5.90 2.72 -5.78
CA ALA A 57 5.76 3.58 -6.96
C ALA A 57 6.43 2.99 -8.21
N ASP A 58 7.50 2.20 -8.04
CA ASP A 58 8.24 1.57 -9.14
C ASP A 58 7.42 0.46 -9.83
N PHE A 59 6.40 -0.09 -9.15
CA PHE A 59 5.51 -1.10 -9.74
C PHE A 59 4.54 -0.48 -10.76
N ILE A 60 4.30 0.83 -10.68
CA ILE A 60 3.44 1.58 -11.60
C ILE A 60 4.29 2.12 -12.76
N ASN A 61 4.65 1.24 -13.68
CA ASN A 61 5.63 1.50 -14.73
C ASN A 61 5.06 1.45 -16.16
N ASN A 62 3.75 1.74 -16.32
CA ASN A 62 3.06 1.78 -17.62
C ASN A 62 3.11 0.46 -18.43
N GLU A 63 3.23 -0.68 -17.74
CA GLU A 63 3.10 -2.00 -18.34
C GLU A 63 1.66 -2.28 -18.79
N THR A 64 1.50 -3.14 -19.81
CA THR A 64 0.16 -3.60 -20.22
C THR A 64 -0.44 -4.52 -19.16
N ILE A 65 -1.70 -4.27 -18.82
CA ILE A 65 -2.50 -5.08 -17.88
C ILE A 65 -3.53 -5.96 -18.60
N THR A 66 -3.63 -5.88 -19.93
CA THR A 66 -4.59 -6.66 -20.71
C THR A 66 -4.12 -8.10 -20.85
N ASN A 67 -4.99 -9.06 -20.49
CA ASN A 67 -4.73 -10.51 -20.56
C ASN A 67 -3.45 -10.94 -19.81
N GLN A 68 -3.15 -10.28 -18.69
CA GLN A 68 -2.04 -10.65 -17.81
C GLN A 68 -2.56 -11.27 -16.51
N ASP A 69 -1.64 -11.90 -15.78
CA ASP A 69 -1.84 -12.17 -14.36
C ASP A 69 -1.71 -10.86 -13.58
N LEU A 70 -2.69 -10.54 -12.72
CA LEU A 70 -2.84 -9.24 -12.10
C LEU A 70 -2.84 -9.32 -10.58
N VAL A 71 -2.29 -8.30 -9.95
CA VAL A 71 -2.35 -8.08 -8.51
C VAL A 71 -3.10 -6.77 -8.24
N ALA A 72 -4.09 -6.83 -7.37
CA ALA A 72 -4.81 -5.65 -6.87
C ALA A 72 -4.26 -5.25 -5.50
N TRP A 73 -3.72 -4.03 -5.42
CA TRP A 73 -3.19 -3.43 -4.20
C TRP A 73 -4.22 -2.46 -3.65
N ILE A 74 -4.81 -2.78 -2.51
CA ILE A 74 -5.93 -2.02 -1.92
C ILE A 74 -5.44 -1.33 -0.65
N THR A 75 -5.60 -0.01 -0.58
CA THR A 75 -5.31 0.77 0.62
C THR A 75 -6.61 1.09 1.34
N VAL A 76 -6.69 0.72 2.62
CA VAL A 76 -7.79 1.11 3.51
C VAL A 76 -7.22 1.80 4.74
N GLY A 77 -7.95 2.79 5.26
CA GLY A 77 -7.52 3.57 6.42
C GLY A 77 -8.56 4.58 6.83
N PHE A 78 -8.34 5.22 7.97
CA PHE A 78 -9.20 6.27 8.51
C PHE A 78 -8.36 7.31 9.26
N LEU A 79 -8.91 8.50 9.45
CA LEU A 79 -8.33 9.50 10.33
C LEU A 79 -8.81 9.23 11.76
N HIS A 80 -7.91 8.86 12.66
CA HIS A 80 -8.23 8.74 14.09
C HIS A 80 -7.84 10.03 14.82
N VAL A 81 -8.84 10.75 15.31
CA VAL A 81 -8.65 11.81 16.32
C VAL A 81 -8.97 11.16 17.67
N PRO A 82 -8.00 11.03 18.60
CA PRO A 82 -8.26 10.41 19.90
C PRO A 82 -9.24 11.22 20.75
N HIS A 83 -10.15 10.53 21.44
CA HIS A 83 -11.10 11.14 22.38
C HIS A 83 -11.09 10.41 23.74
N ALA A 84 -11.85 10.91 24.73
CA ALA A 84 -11.82 10.40 26.10
C ALA A 84 -12.24 8.92 26.19
N GLU A 85 -13.10 8.48 25.29
CA GLU A 85 -13.60 7.12 25.17
C GLU A 85 -12.52 6.11 24.72
N ASP A 86 -11.38 6.59 24.21
CA ASP A 86 -10.25 5.74 23.79
C ASP A 86 -9.31 5.38 24.97
N ILE A 87 -9.61 5.79 26.20
CA ILE A 87 -8.83 5.48 27.41
C ILE A 87 -9.54 4.36 28.20
N PRO A 88 -8.84 3.29 28.61
CA PRO A 88 -7.39 3.04 28.47
C PRO A 88 -6.99 2.49 27.10
N ASN A 89 -7.96 2.03 26.30
CA ASN A 89 -7.72 1.41 25.00
C ASN A 89 -8.79 1.89 24.00
N THR A 90 -8.36 2.16 22.77
CA THR A 90 -9.26 2.38 21.63
C THR A 90 -10.16 1.17 21.41
N VAL A 91 -11.46 1.41 21.24
CA VAL A 91 -12.42 0.33 20.98
C VAL A 91 -12.43 -0.09 19.51
N THR A 92 -12.74 -1.35 19.23
CA THR A 92 -12.81 -1.87 17.84
C THR A 92 -14.09 -1.43 17.11
N VAL A 93 -15.17 -1.16 17.85
CA VAL A 93 -16.46 -0.72 17.30
C VAL A 93 -16.29 0.64 16.63
N GLY A 94 -16.67 0.74 15.36
CA GLY A 94 -16.54 1.96 14.57
C GLY A 94 -15.16 2.20 13.95
N ASN A 95 -14.12 1.48 14.39
CA ASN A 95 -12.74 1.58 13.87
C ASN A 95 -12.37 0.48 12.88
N SER A 96 -13.38 -0.19 12.30
CA SER A 96 -13.18 -1.24 11.30
C SER A 96 -13.10 -0.64 9.89
N VAL A 97 -12.04 -0.95 9.16
CA VAL A 97 -11.86 -0.57 7.75
C VAL A 97 -11.56 -1.81 6.92
N GLY A 98 -11.96 -1.82 5.65
CA GLY A 98 -11.78 -2.97 4.77
C GLY A 98 -12.41 -2.77 3.41
N PHE A 99 -12.44 -3.84 2.62
CA PHE A 99 -13.04 -3.86 1.29
C PHE A 99 -13.83 -5.15 1.09
N PHE A 100 -14.67 -5.18 0.05
CA PHE A 100 -15.44 -6.36 -0.33
C PHE A 100 -15.08 -6.77 -1.76
N LEU A 101 -14.82 -8.07 -1.96
CA LEU A 101 -14.78 -8.67 -3.28
C LEU A 101 -16.15 -9.25 -3.59
N ARG A 102 -16.81 -8.68 -4.60
CA ARG A 102 -18.11 -9.16 -5.07
C ARG A 102 -17.97 -9.78 -6.44
N ARG A 103 -18.59 -10.94 -6.61
CA ARG A 103 -18.75 -11.56 -7.92
C ARG A 103 -19.61 -10.64 -8.80
N PHE A 104 -19.10 -10.28 -9.96
CA PHE A 104 -19.87 -9.60 -11.00
C PHE A 104 -20.06 -10.58 -12.17
N LEU A 105 -21.19 -11.28 -12.19
CA LEU A 105 -21.61 -12.12 -13.31
C LEU A 105 -23.09 -11.83 -13.64
N PRO A 106 -23.53 -11.96 -14.91
CA PRO A 106 -24.94 -11.89 -15.25
C PRO A 106 -25.68 -13.14 -14.73
N GLY A 107 -26.58 -12.98 -13.76
CA GLY A 107 -27.35 -14.06 -13.13
C GLY A 107 -27.44 -13.89 -11.61
N ASN A 108 -28.58 -14.27 -11.01
CA ASN A 108 -29.02 -13.92 -9.65
C ASN A 108 -27.90 -13.77 -8.59
N MET A 109 -27.87 -12.58 -7.99
CA MET A 109 -26.86 -12.11 -7.04
C MET A 109 -27.10 -12.67 -5.64
N GLU A 110 -26.51 -13.80 -5.29
CA GLU A 110 -26.38 -14.17 -3.88
C GLU A 110 -25.20 -15.09 -3.60
N GLN A 111 -24.02 -14.49 -3.47
CA GLN A 111 -22.89 -15.07 -2.73
C GLN A 111 -21.91 -13.95 -2.41
N THR A 112 -22.17 -13.26 -1.29
CA THR A 112 -21.26 -12.26 -0.72
C THR A 112 -20.30 -12.99 0.21
N GLY A 113 -19.05 -13.19 -0.23
CA GLY A 113 -17.97 -13.60 0.67
C GLY A 113 -17.37 -12.35 1.32
N GLN A 114 -17.40 -12.26 2.65
CA GLN A 114 -16.70 -11.22 3.38
C GLN A 114 -15.30 -11.71 3.75
N LEU A 115 -14.29 -11.29 2.99
CA LEU A 115 -12.91 -11.33 3.46
C LEU A 115 -12.64 -9.99 4.15
N MET A 116 -12.94 -9.91 5.46
CA MET A 116 -12.41 -8.84 6.28
C MET A 116 -10.93 -9.11 6.50
N PHE A 117 -10.09 -8.51 5.66
CA PHE A 117 -8.70 -8.34 6.00
C PHE A 117 -8.63 -7.16 6.98
N ASN A 118 -8.53 -7.46 8.27
CA ASN A 118 -8.02 -6.48 9.20
C ASN A 118 -6.58 -6.22 8.79
N THR A 119 -6.34 -5.17 8.01
CA THR A 119 -4.99 -4.69 7.78
C THR A 119 -4.44 -4.30 9.14
N CYS A 120 -3.45 -5.06 9.61
CA CYS A 120 -2.57 -4.60 10.65
C CYS A 120 -1.94 -3.32 10.12
N SER A 121 -2.34 -2.17 10.65
CA SER A 121 -1.56 -0.95 10.45
C SER A 121 -0.19 -1.26 11.02
N GLU A 122 0.81 -1.45 10.16
CA GLU A 122 2.17 -1.22 10.59
C GLU A 122 2.21 0.25 11.04
N LEU A 123 2.38 0.43 12.36
CA LEU A 123 2.51 1.68 13.12
C LEU A 123 1.24 2.54 13.28
N CYS A 124 0.60 2.37 14.45
CA CYS A 124 0.43 3.50 15.36
C CYS A 124 1.64 3.52 16.30
#